data_AF-A0A958BHH9-F1
#
_entry.id   AF-A0A958BHH9-F1
#
_cell.length_a   1.000
_cell.length_b   1.000
_cell.length_c   1.000
_cell.angle_alpha   90.00
_cell.angle_beta   90.00
_cell.angle_gamma   90.00
#
_symmetry.space_group_name_H-M   'P 1'
#
loop_
_entity.id
_entity.type
_entity.pdbx_description
1 polymer ?
#
loop_
_entity_poly.entity_id
_entity_poly.type
_entity_poly.pdbx_seq_one_letter_code
_entity_poly.pdbx_strand_id
1 'polypeptide(L)'
;MMSSLSSRLRRAEPLAEILMIALTAFWTYWGAFEMYHEGWWGAWTNRLPYLAPIALTLGPTLLAFRWPRLGGALIAAVGLLAIGMFHNAVAVIGLAVVLVGLVFLAAGQARAGEPAPSLPAAGWRRRGRYGLAIGLPAAIFLVASAMRLPTVLSRLDDGDRGARRIDGNGLTLVWAPEGPGWNWRQDWGGYPSWQDLALYGLPPVGLVDKPGYDPPAGSDAPKRYASDADMARYPLCRYLDAEGLQLMDAPQDVWRMPSVDELARSLVRQGRNAGCRWQGELRTPLACDREPDKESPLWATDQPAIYYWAAESYLPRDDFGEIIDSTRAYYVSFNGVVNVTSKRGGNPRHGYRCVREP
;
A
#
# COMPACT_ATOMS: atom_id res chain seq x y z
N MET A 1 -42.86 -26.96 -9.41
CA MET A 1 -41.44 -26.79 -9.00
C MET A 1 -40.89 -25.38 -9.29
N MET A 2 -41.11 -24.80 -10.47
CA MET A 2 -40.62 -23.46 -10.84
C MET A 2 -41.13 -22.30 -9.96
N SER A 3 -42.38 -22.32 -9.47
CA SER A 3 -42.88 -21.24 -8.58
C SER A 3 -42.26 -21.25 -7.17
N SER A 4 -41.84 -22.43 -6.68
CA SER A 4 -41.16 -22.54 -5.39
C SER A 4 -39.77 -21.92 -5.44
N LEU A 5 -39.02 -22.18 -6.52
CA LEU A 5 -37.68 -21.61 -6.74
C LEU A 5 -37.72 -20.09 -6.89
N SER A 6 -38.68 -19.55 -7.66
CA SER A 6 -38.83 -18.09 -7.82
C SER A 6 -39.21 -17.39 -6.51
N SER A 7 -39.94 -18.07 -5.61
CA SER A 7 -40.27 -17.54 -4.28
C SER A 7 -39.06 -17.50 -3.34
N ARG A 8 -38.13 -18.46 -3.45
CA ARG A 8 -36.91 -18.51 -2.65
C ARG A 8 -35.91 -17.46 -3.11
N LEU A 9 -35.74 -17.29 -4.42
CA LEU A 9 -34.86 -16.27 -5.00
C LEU A 9 -35.30 -14.84 -4.64
N ARG A 10 -36.60 -14.58 -4.58
CA ARG A 10 -37.14 -13.29 -4.10
C ARG A 10 -36.86 -13.01 -2.63
N ARG A 11 -36.81 -14.05 -1.80
CA ARG A 11 -36.44 -13.92 -0.39
C ARG A 11 -34.94 -13.67 -0.18
N ALA A 12 -34.10 -13.99 -1.16
CA ALA A 12 -32.65 -13.78 -1.10
C ALA A 12 -32.23 -12.35 -1.49
N GLU A 13 -33.04 -11.62 -2.26
CA GLU A 13 -32.70 -10.25 -2.71
C GLU A 13 -32.40 -9.26 -1.56
N PRO A 14 -33.18 -9.19 -0.45
CA PRO A 14 -32.84 -8.29 0.66
C PRO A 14 -31.47 -8.59 1.28
N LEU A 15 -31.07 -9.87 1.32
CA LEU A 15 -29.76 -10.27 1.81
C LEU A 15 -28.65 -9.80 0.85
N ALA A 16 -28.87 -9.93 -0.46
CA ALA A 16 -27.96 -9.40 -1.48
C ALA A 16 -27.84 -7.86 -1.39
N GLU A 17 -28.94 -7.15 -1.13
CA GLU A 17 -28.93 -5.70 -0.90
C GLU A 17 -28.06 -5.34 0.32
N ILE A 18 -28.28 -6.01 1.46
CA ILE A 18 -27.51 -5.77 2.70
C ILE A 18 -26.02 -6.05 2.47
N LEU A 19 -25.70 -7.16 1.81
CA LEU A 19 -24.32 -7.57 1.56
C LEU A 19 -23.60 -6.56 0.64
N MET A 20 -24.25 -6.06 -0.40
CA MET A 20 -23.65 -5.03 -1.26
C MET A 20 -23.48 -3.68 -0.55
N ILE A 21 -24.42 -3.29 0.32
CA ILE A 21 -24.26 -2.08 1.14
C ILE A 21 -23.06 -2.22 2.06
N ALA A 22 -22.94 -3.36 2.76
CA ALA A 22 -21.82 -3.64 3.65
C ALA A 22 -20.48 -3.66 2.89
N LEU A 23 -20.46 -4.30 1.71
CA LEU A 23 -19.27 -4.34 0.85
C LEU A 23 -18.88 -2.94 0.36
N THR A 24 -19.84 -2.14 -0.09
CA THR A 24 -19.59 -0.75 -0.52
C THR A 24 -19.05 0.09 0.63
N ALA A 25 -19.63 -0.06 1.83
CA ALA A 25 -19.14 0.61 3.04
C ALA A 25 -17.71 0.18 3.40
N PHE A 26 -17.40 -1.11 3.33
CA PHE A 26 -16.05 -1.64 3.55
C PHE A 26 -15.03 -1.05 2.56
N TRP A 27 -15.34 -1.05 1.26
CA TRP A 27 -14.44 -0.47 0.25
C TRP A 27 -14.33 1.04 0.34
N THR A 28 -15.36 1.72 0.86
CA THR A 28 -15.30 3.15 1.18
C THR A 28 -14.36 3.42 2.34
N TYR A 29 -14.46 2.62 3.41
CA TYR A 29 -13.53 2.70 4.54
C TYR A 29 -12.09 2.47 4.07
N TRP A 30 -11.82 1.34 3.43
CA TRP A 30 -10.47 1.01 2.96
C TRP A 30 -9.95 2.06 1.97
N GLY A 31 -10.72 2.37 0.92
CA GLY A 31 -10.31 3.31 -0.13
C GLY A 31 -10.05 4.72 0.38
N ALA A 32 -10.89 5.25 1.29
CA ALA A 32 -10.67 6.58 1.86
C ALA A 32 -9.42 6.64 2.74
N PHE A 33 -9.20 5.65 3.63
CA PHE A 33 -8.04 5.64 4.51
C PHE A 33 -6.73 5.44 3.74
N GLU A 34 -6.70 4.55 2.74
CA GLU A 34 -5.52 4.34 1.88
C GLU A 34 -5.25 5.55 0.98
N MET A 35 -6.29 6.24 0.49
CA MET A 35 -6.13 7.48 -0.26
C MET A 35 -5.36 8.53 0.55
N TYR A 36 -5.67 8.69 1.84
CA TYR A 36 -4.96 9.64 2.71
C TYR A 36 -3.57 9.13 3.14
N HIS A 37 -3.44 7.83 3.38
CA HIS A 37 -2.19 7.22 3.84
C HIS A 37 -1.14 7.16 2.72
N GLU A 38 -1.51 6.66 1.54
CA GLU A 38 -0.60 6.32 0.45
C GLU A 38 -0.84 7.14 -0.83
N GLY A 39 -2.08 7.60 -1.06
CA GLY A 39 -2.47 8.31 -2.28
C GLY A 39 -2.30 9.84 -2.23
N TRP A 40 -2.03 10.39 -1.05
CA TRP A 40 -1.99 11.85 -0.85
C TRP A 40 -0.60 12.42 -1.02
N TRP A 41 -0.17 12.47 -2.29
CA TRP A 41 1.07 13.09 -2.74
C TRP A 41 0.89 13.55 -4.19
N GLY A 42 1.66 14.57 -4.61
CA GLY A 42 1.68 15.05 -5.98
C GLY A 42 0.29 15.31 -6.59
N ALA A 43 0.13 14.94 -7.87
CA ALA A 43 -1.06 15.19 -8.66
C ALA A 43 -2.33 14.53 -8.09
N TRP A 44 -3.50 15.15 -8.33
CA TRP A 44 -4.80 14.61 -7.88
C TRP A 44 -5.07 13.19 -8.40
N THR A 45 -4.57 12.85 -9.58
CA THR A 45 -4.70 11.55 -10.22
C THR A 45 -4.17 10.40 -9.36
N ASN A 46 -3.19 10.64 -8.48
CA ASN A 46 -2.63 9.63 -7.56
C ASN A 46 -3.67 9.10 -6.55
N ARG A 47 -4.75 9.84 -6.32
CA ARG A 47 -5.83 9.46 -5.40
C ARG A 47 -6.87 8.56 -6.06
N LEU A 48 -7.00 8.62 -7.39
CA LEU A 48 -8.06 7.93 -8.14
C LEU A 48 -8.03 6.40 -7.98
N PRO A 49 -6.87 5.71 -7.97
CA PRO A 49 -6.84 4.26 -7.76
C PRO A 49 -7.51 3.82 -6.44
N TYR A 50 -7.42 4.63 -5.39
CA TYR A 50 -7.99 4.34 -4.08
C TYR A 50 -9.51 4.63 -4.02
N LEU A 51 -10.00 5.52 -4.88
CA LEU A 51 -11.44 5.82 -5.01
C LEU A 51 -12.16 4.86 -5.97
N ALA A 52 -11.43 4.19 -6.87
CA ALA A 52 -12.01 3.29 -7.86
C ALA A 52 -12.85 2.14 -7.24
N PRO A 53 -12.41 1.44 -6.18
CA PRO A 53 -13.23 0.40 -5.54
C PRO A 53 -14.57 0.91 -5.02
N ILE A 54 -14.61 2.16 -4.54
CA ILE A 54 -15.83 2.81 -4.06
C ILE A 54 -16.81 2.99 -5.22
N ALA A 55 -16.35 3.56 -6.34
CA ALA A 55 -17.16 3.77 -7.53
C ALA A 55 -17.65 2.44 -8.14
N LEU A 56 -16.76 1.44 -8.23
CA LEU A 56 -17.04 0.12 -8.80
C LEU A 56 -18.01 -0.72 -7.96
N THR A 57 -18.16 -0.43 -6.67
CA THR A 57 -19.13 -1.13 -5.81
C THR A 57 -20.43 -0.33 -5.65
N LEU A 58 -20.34 0.99 -5.45
CA LEU A 58 -21.52 1.84 -5.28
C LEU A 58 -22.37 1.94 -6.56
N GLY A 59 -21.75 2.23 -7.71
CA GLY A 59 -22.48 2.43 -8.98
C GLY A 59 -23.34 1.23 -9.37
N PRO A 60 -22.76 0.03 -9.52
CA PRO A 60 -23.51 -1.19 -9.81
C PRO A 60 -24.56 -1.55 -8.73
N THR A 61 -24.30 -1.27 -7.45
CA THR A 61 -25.28 -1.47 -6.36
C THR A 61 -26.52 -0.60 -6.54
N LEU A 62 -26.33 0.69 -6.82
CA LEU A 62 -27.45 1.62 -7.07
C LEU A 62 -28.23 1.22 -8.34
N LEU A 63 -27.53 0.79 -9.39
CA LEU A 63 -28.14 0.26 -10.59
C LEU A 63 -28.92 -1.04 -10.31
N ALA A 64 -28.41 -1.93 -9.46
CA ALA A 64 -29.09 -3.18 -9.12
C ALA A 64 -30.41 -2.95 -8.37
N PHE A 65 -30.48 -1.89 -7.54
CA PHE A 65 -31.72 -1.52 -6.87
C PHE A 65 -32.80 -1.05 -7.86
N ARG A 66 -32.41 -0.37 -8.95
CA ARG A 66 -33.35 0.17 -9.96
C ARG A 66 -33.64 -0.81 -11.10
N TRP A 67 -32.62 -1.53 -11.54
CA TRP A 67 -32.57 -2.45 -12.67
C TRP A 67 -31.74 -3.69 -12.29
N PRO A 68 -32.33 -4.65 -11.55
CA PRO A 68 -31.60 -5.79 -10.98
C PRO A 68 -30.80 -6.60 -11.99
N ARG A 69 -31.27 -6.71 -13.23
CA ARG A 69 -30.54 -7.43 -14.29
C ARG A 69 -29.25 -6.70 -14.70
N LEU A 70 -29.35 -5.41 -15.01
CA LEU A 70 -28.20 -4.61 -15.42
C LEU A 70 -27.20 -4.48 -14.27
N GLY A 71 -27.67 -4.09 -13.08
CA GLY A 71 -26.80 -3.97 -11.92
C GLY A 71 -26.20 -5.31 -11.49
N GLY A 72 -26.98 -6.40 -11.50
CA GLY A 72 -26.48 -7.74 -11.21
C GLY A 72 -25.41 -8.21 -12.19
N ALA A 73 -25.57 -7.94 -13.49
CA ALA A 73 -24.56 -8.22 -14.51
C ALA A 73 -23.27 -7.42 -14.25
N LEU A 74 -23.39 -6.13 -13.94
CA LEU A 74 -22.23 -5.27 -13.64
C LEU A 74 -21.51 -5.71 -12.36
N ILE A 75 -22.25 -6.05 -11.30
CA ILE A 75 -21.69 -6.60 -10.05
C ILE A 75 -20.93 -7.89 -10.35
N ALA A 76 -21.52 -8.82 -11.11
CA ALA A 76 -20.86 -10.06 -11.49
C ALA A 76 -19.60 -9.82 -12.32
N ALA A 77 -19.63 -8.86 -13.27
CA ALA A 77 -18.46 -8.48 -14.05
C ALA A 77 -17.34 -7.90 -13.18
N VAL A 78 -17.65 -7.05 -12.21
CA VAL A 78 -16.67 -6.51 -11.24
C VAL A 78 -16.06 -7.65 -10.40
N GLY A 79 -16.88 -8.59 -9.94
CA GLY A 79 -16.39 -9.76 -9.19
C GLY A 79 -15.46 -10.65 -10.03
N LEU A 80 -15.80 -10.91 -11.30
CA LEU A 80 -14.96 -11.66 -12.23
C LEU A 80 -13.64 -10.94 -12.52
N LEU A 81 -13.69 -9.62 -12.73
CA LEU A 81 -12.48 -8.81 -12.90
C LEU A 81 -11.58 -8.91 -11.66
N ALA A 82 -12.15 -8.84 -10.46
CA ALA A 82 -11.41 -8.97 -9.21
C ALA A 82 -10.75 -10.36 -9.06
N ILE A 83 -11.44 -11.44 -9.45
CA ILE A 83 -10.85 -12.80 -9.49
C ILE A 83 -9.69 -12.87 -10.48
N GLY A 84 -9.82 -12.24 -11.65
CA GLY A 84 -8.78 -12.29 -12.69
C GLY A 84 -7.55 -11.45 -12.37
N MET A 85 -7.73 -10.33 -11.66
CA MET A 85 -6.63 -9.40 -11.33
C MET A 85 -5.90 -9.72 -10.04
N PHE A 86 -6.58 -10.33 -9.07
CA PHE A 86 -6.05 -10.54 -7.74
C PHE A 86 -6.05 -12.01 -7.34
N HIS A 87 -5.10 -12.40 -6.50
CA HIS A 87 -5.03 -13.73 -5.91
C HIS A 87 -5.47 -13.71 -4.44
N ASN A 88 -5.59 -14.89 -3.82
CA ASN A 88 -5.88 -15.06 -2.40
C ASN A 88 -7.25 -14.48 -1.95
N ALA A 89 -7.28 -13.82 -0.78
CA ALA A 89 -8.51 -13.35 -0.16
C ALA A 89 -9.33 -12.41 -1.05
N VAL A 90 -8.69 -11.61 -1.90
CA VAL A 90 -9.39 -10.71 -2.83
C VAL A 90 -10.14 -11.50 -3.91
N ALA A 91 -9.58 -12.61 -4.39
CA ALA A 91 -10.27 -13.51 -5.32
C ALA A 91 -11.50 -14.15 -4.66
N VAL A 92 -11.41 -14.54 -3.38
CA VAL A 92 -12.54 -15.07 -2.61
C VAL A 92 -13.64 -14.02 -2.43
N ILE A 93 -13.27 -12.78 -2.11
CA ILE A 93 -14.22 -11.66 -2.08
C ILE A 93 -14.85 -11.47 -3.47
N GLY A 94 -14.04 -11.49 -4.53
CA GLY A 94 -14.51 -11.42 -5.92
C GLY A 94 -15.56 -12.48 -6.25
N LEU A 95 -15.34 -13.73 -5.84
CA LEU A 95 -16.33 -14.81 -5.99
C LEU A 95 -17.63 -14.51 -5.23
N ALA A 96 -17.53 -14.02 -3.99
CA ALA A 96 -18.73 -13.61 -3.25
C ALA A 96 -19.49 -12.48 -3.99
N VAL A 97 -18.79 -11.51 -4.58
CA VAL A 97 -19.39 -10.46 -5.41
C VAL A 97 -20.10 -11.06 -6.63
N VAL A 98 -19.49 -12.03 -7.31
CA VAL A 98 -20.11 -12.73 -8.45
C VAL A 98 -21.43 -13.38 -8.02
N LEU A 99 -21.43 -14.14 -6.92
CA LEU A 99 -22.62 -14.81 -6.42
C LEU A 99 -23.75 -13.82 -6.09
N VAL A 100 -23.42 -12.67 -5.51
CA VAL A 100 -24.39 -11.60 -5.24
C VAL A 100 -24.96 -11.01 -6.54
N GLY A 101 -24.11 -10.77 -7.54
CA GLY A 101 -24.56 -10.34 -8.88
C GLY A 101 -25.52 -11.35 -9.52
N LEU A 102 -25.24 -12.65 -9.40
CA LEU A 102 -26.11 -13.72 -9.88
C LEU A 102 -27.47 -13.76 -9.16
N VAL A 103 -27.51 -13.47 -7.86
CA VAL A 103 -28.77 -13.33 -7.11
C VAL A 103 -29.62 -12.17 -7.66
N PHE A 104 -29.02 -11.01 -7.94
CA PHE A 104 -29.72 -9.89 -8.56
C PHE A 104 -30.21 -10.20 -9.98
N LEU A 105 -29.41 -10.91 -10.78
CA LEU A 105 -29.81 -11.38 -12.11
C LEU A 105 -31.02 -12.31 -12.04
N ALA A 106 -30.98 -13.32 -11.17
CA ALA A 106 -32.06 -14.28 -11.00
C ALA A 106 -33.34 -13.61 -10.47
N ALA A 107 -33.22 -12.70 -9.49
CA ALA A 107 -34.35 -11.91 -8.98
C ALA A 107 -34.95 -11.00 -10.06
N GLY A 108 -34.10 -10.36 -10.87
CA GLY A 108 -34.52 -9.54 -12.01
C GLY A 108 -35.16 -10.35 -13.13
N GLN A 109 -34.71 -11.59 -13.36
CA GLN A 109 -35.35 -12.50 -14.30
C GLN A 109 -36.75 -12.89 -13.84
N ALA A 110 -36.90 -13.30 -12.58
CA ALA A 110 -38.17 -13.70 -12.00
C ALA A 110 -39.24 -12.58 -12.06
N ARG A 111 -38.82 -11.31 -12.00
CA ARG A 111 -39.74 -10.15 -12.05
C ARG A 111 -40.30 -9.83 -13.44
N ALA A 112 -39.63 -10.18 -14.52
CA ALA A 112 -40.11 -9.78 -15.85
C ALA A 112 -41.26 -10.64 -16.38
N GLY A 113 -41.53 -11.78 -15.75
CA GLY A 113 -42.67 -12.62 -16.07
C GLY A 113 -43.95 -12.26 -15.31
N GLU A 114 -43.90 -11.27 -14.41
CA GLU A 114 -45.04 -10.90 -13.58
C GLU A 114 -45.58 -9.52 -13.97
N PRO A 115 -46.92 -9.35 -14.06
CA PRO A 115 -47.53 -8.04 -14.22
C PRO A 115 -47.12 -7.13 -13.05
N ALA A 116 -46.92 -5.85 -13.34
CA ALA A 116 -46.43 -4.88 -12.36
C ALA A 116 -47.23 -4.99 -11.04
N PRO A 117 -46.56 -5.14 -9.88
CA PRO A 117 -47.26 -5.32 -8.62
C PRO A 117 -48.17 -4.12 -8.35
N SER A 118 -49.45 -4.39 -8.12
CA SER A 118 -50.49 -3.39 -7.82
C SER A 118 -50.36 -2.77 -6.42
N LEU A 119 -49.49 -3.32 -5.57
CA LEU A 119 -49.23 -2.79 -4.23
C LEU A 119 -47.91 -2.01 -4.22
N PRO A 120 -47.94 -0.73 -3.81
CA PRO A 120 -46.71 0.03 -3.62
C PRO A 120 -45.91 -0.65 -2.50
N ALA A 121 -44.80 -1.29 -2.86
CA ALA A 121 -43.80 -1.69 -1.88
C ALA A 121 -43.56 -0.49 -0.95
N ALA A 122 -43.84 -0.66 0.34
CA ALA A 122 -43.93 0.41 1.32
C ALA A 122 -42.77 1.40 1.11
N GLY A 123 -43.08 2.66 0.76
CA GLY A 123 -42.12 3.61 0.20
C GLY A 123 -40.86 3.81 1.07
N TRP A 124 -40.97 3.53 2.36
CA TRP A 124 -39.85 3.50 3.31
C TRP A 124 -38.76 2.49 2.93
N ARG A 125 -39.11 1.26 2.51
CA ARG A 125 -38.13 0.24 2.14
C ARG A 125 -37.40 0.63 0.85
N ARG A 126 -38.14 1.22 -0.09
CA ARG A 126 -37.60 1.68 -1.36
C ARG A 126 -36.63 2.85 -1.19
N ARG A 127 -36.96 3.83 -0.33
CA ARG A 127 -36.11 5.00 -0.04
C ARG A 127 -34.98 4.67 0.95
N GLY A 128 -35.25 3.82 1.94
CA GLY A 128 -34.31 3.44 2.99
C GLY A 128 -33.07 2.71 2.48
N ARG A 129 -33.21 1.81 1.50
CA ARG A 129 -32.05 1.12 0.91
C ARG A 129 -31.11 2.07 0.16
N TYR A 130 -31.63 3.09 -0.54
CA TYR A 130 -30.79 4.11 -1.18
C TYR A 130 -30.16 5.02 -0.12
N GLY A 131 -30.94 5.39 0.91
CA GLY A 131 -30.44 6.15 2.05
C GLY A 131 -29.26 5.45 2.74
N LEU A 132 -29.34 4.14 2.96
CA LEU A 132 -28.25 3.35 3.53
C LEU A 132 -27.09 3.19 2.54
N ALA A 133 -27.35 2.84 1.28
CA ALA A 133 -26.31 2.61 0.28
C ALA A 133 -25.48 3.86 -0.03
N ILE A 134 -26.06 5.06 0.07
CA ILE A 134 -25.35 6.33 -0.15
C ILE A 134 -24.87 6.91 1.18
N GLY A 135 -25.76 6.97 2.17
CA GLY A 135 -25.52 7.65 3.45
C GLY A 135 -24.43 6.99 4.28
N LEU A 136 -24.36 5.65 4.32
CA LEU A 136 -23.32 4.96 5.09
C LEU A 136 -21.92 5.17 4.49
N PRO A 137 -21.67 4.92 3.18
CA PRO A 137 -20.41 5.31 2.53
C PRO A 137 -20.07 6.79 2.69
N ALA A 138 -21.02 7.69 2.48
CA ALA A 138 -20.78 9.13 2.64
C ALA A 138 -20.35 9.48 4.07
N ALA A 139 -21.01 8.92 5.09
CA ALA A 139 -20.63 9.11 6.49
C ALA A 139 -19.22 8.57 6.77
N ILE A 140 -18.89 7.37 6.29
CA ILE A 140 -17.55 6.78 6.41
C ILE A 140 -16.50 7.69 5.78
N PHE A 141 -16.75 8.17 4.56
CA PHE A 141 -15.83 9.05 3.84
C PHE A 141 -15.63 10.38 4.58
N LEU A 142 -16.71 10.97 5.12
CA LEU A 142 -16.65 12.19 5.91
C LEU A 142 -15.86 11.99 7.21
N VAL A 143 -16.06 10.88 7.92
CA VAL A 143 -15.31 10.55 9.13
C VAL A 143 -13.83 10.33 8.82
N ALA A 144 -13.51 9.51 7.81
CA ALA A 144 -12.13 9.29 7.38
C ALA A 144 -11.44 10.61 7.00
N SER A 145 -12.16 11.49 6.29
CA SER A 145 -11.66 12.81 5.91
C SER A 145 -11.46 13.71 7.13
N ALA A 146 -12.41 13.79 8.04
CA ALA A 146 -12.28 14.58 9.27
C ALA A 146 -11.10 14.14 10.13
N MET A 147 -10.81 12.83 10.17
CA MET A 147 -9.68 12.27 10.91
C MET A 147 -8.33 12.51 10.23
N ARG A 148 -8.25 12.34 8.90
CA ARG A 148 -6.95 12.29 8.18
C ARG A 148 -6.58 13.58 7.49
N LEU A 149 -7.55 14.35 7.00
CA LEU A 149 -7.31 15.56 6.24
C LEU A 149 -6.53 16.62 7.03
N PRO A 150 -6.78 16.87 8.34
CA PRO A 150 -5.97 17.84 9.10
C PRO A 150 -4.49 17.50 9.10
N THR A 151 -4.14 16.24 9.40
CA THR A 151 -2.75 15.75 9.40
C THR A 151 -2.09 15.97 8.05
N VAL A 152 -2.77 15.54 6.99
CA VAL A 152 -2.26 15.58 5.62
C VAL A 152 -2.13 17.01 5.09
N LEU A 153 -3.06 17.91 5.40
CA LEU A 153 -2.98 19.32 5.02
C LEU A 153 -1.95 20.11 5.85
N SER A 154 -1.58 19.60 7.02
CA SER A 154 -0.57 20.21 7.88
C SER A 154 0.87 19.75 7.59
N ARG A 155 1.07 18.86 6.62
CA ARG A 155 2.41 18.36 6.26
C ARG A 155 3.32 19.50 5.82
N LEU A 156 4.50 19.55 6.40
CA LEU A 156 5.55 20.47 6.00
C LEU A 156 6.36 19.85 4.86
N ASP A 157 6.40 20.56 3.74
CA ASP A 157 7.33 20.33 2.65
C ASP A 157 8.00 21.66 2.33
N ASP A 158 9.31 21.72 2.53
CA ASP A 158 10.10 22.93 2.26
C ASP A 158 10.58 23.01 0.81
N GLY A 159 10.26 22.01 -0.03
CA GLY A 159 10.65 21.96 -1.44
C GLY A 159 12.14 21.72 -1.69
N ASP A 160 12.95 21.67 -0.64
CA ASP A 160 14.39 21.45 -0.76
C ASP A 160 14.67 19.95 -0.86
N ARG A 161 15.36 19.59 -1.95
CA ARG A 161 15.74 18.22 -2.30
C ARG A 161 17.25 18.00 -2.24
N GLY A 162 17.99 18.94 -1.67
CA GLY A 162 19.43 18.85 -1.44
C GLY A 162 19.80 17.88 -0.30
N ALA A 163 21.09 17.80 -0.02
CA ALA A 163 21.60 17.03 1.12
C ALA A 163 21.10 17.66 2.43
N ARG A 164 20.53 16.85 3.32
CA ARG A 164 19.89 17.36 4.54
C ARG A 164 20.58 16.84 5.79
N ARG A 165 21.10 17.75 6.61
CA ARG A 165 21.48 17.42 7.98
C ARG A 165 20.22 17.28 8.83
N ILE A 166 20.12 16.17 9.56
CA ILE A 166 19.05 15.92 10.53
C ILE A 166 19.70 15.64 11.88
N ASP A 167 19.43 16.52 12.85
CA ASP A 167 19.81 16.35 14.25
C ASP A 167 18.58 15.85 15.03
N GLY A 168 18.67 14.67 15.65
CA GLY A 168 17.51 14.01 16.25
C GLY A 168 17.83 12.90 17.23
N ASN A 169 17.26 12.95 18.44
CA ASN A 169 17.36 11.89 19.44
C ASN A 169 18.80 11.33 19.68
N GLY A 170 19.77 12.24 19.80
CA GLY A 170 21.18 11.93 20.03
C GLY A 170 21.97 11.49 18.80
N LEU A 171 21.38 11.60 17.60
CA LEU A 171 21.98 11.25 16.32
C LEU A 171 22.08 12.51 15.44
N THR A 172 23.17 12.62 14.68
CA THR A 172 23.35 13.65 13.67
C THR A 172 23.85 13.01 12.39
N LEU A 173 23.06 13.05 11.32
CA LEU A 173 23.42 12.49 10.01
C LEU A 173 23.15 13.49 8.89
N VAL A 174 23.89 13.34 7.79
CA VAL A 174 23.58 13.99 6.51
C VAL A 174 22.93 12.97 5.60
N TRP A 175 21.73 13.29 5.13
CA TRP A 175 20.91 12.47 4.25
C TRP A 175 21.08 12.92 2.79
N ALA A 176 21.24 11.96 1.89
CA ALA A 176 21.57 12.21 0.49
C ALA A 176 20.53 13.12 -0.21
N PRO A 177 20.97 13.93 -1.20
CA PRO A 177 20.05 14.70 -2.04
C PRO A 177 19.23 13.80 -2.98
N GLU A 178 18.26 14.38 -3.66
CA GLU A 178 17.49 13.70 -4.71
C GLU A 178 18.43 13.24 -5.83
N GLY A 179 18.22 12.00 -6.29
CA GLY A 179 19.10 11.36 -7.25
C GLY A 179 19.29 9.88 -6.91
N PRO A 180 20.40 9.27 -7.31
CA PRO A 180 20.68 7.87 -7.02
C PRO A 180 20.70 7.53 -5.54
N GLY A 181 20.96 8.49 -4.65
CA GLY A 181 20.97 8.27 -3.21
C GLY A 181 19.61 8.36 -2.53
N TRP A 182 18.55 8.77 -3.23
CA TRP A 182 17.23 9.02 -2.63
C TRP A 182 16.10 8.75 -3.62
N ASN A 183 15.32 7.70 -3.35
CA ASN A 183 14.16 7.31 -4.16
C ASN A 183 14.47 7.33 -5.66
N TRP A 184 15.56 6.68 -6.07
CA TRP A 184 15.97 6.68 -7.47
C TRP A 184 15.01 5.86 -8.34
N ARG A 185 14.05 6.54 -8.96
CA ARG A 185 13.06 5.91 -9.83
C ARG A 185 13.72 5.39 -11.09
N GLN A 186 13.48 4.13 -11.40
CA GLN A 186 14.00 3.45 -12.58
C GLN A 186 13.07 3.58 -13.77
N ASP A 187 13.57 3.31 -14.98
CA ASP A 187 12.81 3.41 -16.24
C ASP A 187 11.58 2.49 -16.28
N TRP A 188 11.62 1.35 -15.59
CA TRP A 188 10.48 0.45 -15.45
C TRP A 188 9.39 0.99 -14.50
N GLY A 189 9.62 2.15 -13.88
CA GLY A 189 8.60 2.96 -13.21
C GLY A 189 8.56 2.85 -11.68
N GLY A 190 9.36 1.97 -11.07
CA GLY A 190 9.46 1.85 -9.60
C GLY A 190 10.88 2.08 -9.07
N TYR A 191 11.15 1.54 -7.88
CA TYR A 191 12.37 1.78 -7.12
C TYR A 191 13.14 0.47 -6.86
N PRO A 192 14.47 0.53 -6.74
CA PRO A 192 15.29 -0.61 -6.34
C PRO A 192 14.74 -1.31 -5.09
N SER A 193 14.65 -2.64 -5.16
CA SER A 193 14.35 -3.46 -4.00
C SER A 193 15.52 -3.49 -3.02
N TRP A 194 15.31 -3.97 -1.79
CA TRP A 194 16.41 -4.13 -0.83
C TRP A 194 17.53 -5.03 -1.40
N GLN A 195 17.15 -6.08 -2.13
CA GLN A 195 18.06 -6.99 -2.82
C GLN A 195 18.93 -6.25 -3.83
N ASP A 196 18.33 -5.40 -4.66
CA ASP A 196 19.04 -4.64 -5.69
C ASP A 196 20.00 -3.64 -5.07
N LEU A 197 19.57 -2.98 -3.98
CA LEU A 197 20.40 -2.06 -3.21
C LEU A 197 21.61 -2.76 -2.61
N ALA A 198 21.40 -3.93 -1.99
CA ALA A 198 22.45 -4.70 -1.33
C ALA A 198 23.49 -5.30 -2.28
N LEU A 199 23.13 -5.53 -3.55
CA LEU A 199 23.97 -6.19 -4.54
C LEU A 199 24.47 -5.26 -5.65
N TYR A 200 24.21 -3.96 -5.56
CA TYR A 200 24.56 -3.01 -6.61
C TYR A 200 26.02 -3.15 -7.07
N GLY A 201 26.95 -3.21 -6.11
CA GLY A 201 28.38 -3.34 -6.37
C GLY A 201 28.88 -4.74 -6.71
N LEU A 202 28.04 -5.77 -6.59
CA LEU A 202 28.41 -7.15 -6.95
C LEU A 202 28.46 -7.26 -8.48
N PRO A 203 29.55 -7.78 -9.09
CA PRO A 203 29.64 -7.91 -10.54
C PRO A 203 28.50 -8.76 -11.16
N PRO A 204 27.93 -8.34 -12.30
CA PRO A 204 28.16 -7.06 -12.97
C PRO A 204 27.59 -5.87 -12.18
N VAL A 205 28.36 -4.79 -12.02
CA VAL A 205 27.96 -3.59 -11.24
C VAL A 205 26.70 -2.96 -11.83
N GLY A 206 25.80 -2.47 -10.98
CA GLY A 206 24.53 -1.86 -11.35
C GLY A 206 23.32 -2.65 -10.86
N LEU A 207 22.13 -2.28 -11.36
CA LEU A 207 20.83 -2.89 -11.01
C LEU A 207 20.44 -4.03 -11.98
N VAL A 208 21.43 -4.75 -12.46
CA VAL A 208 21.27 -5.88 -13.39
C VAL A 208 21.24 -7.21 -12.64
N ASP A 209 20.71 -8.25 -13.28
CA ASP A 209 20.62 -9.60 -12.71
C ASP A 209 21.97 -10.08 -12.16
N LYS A 210 21.94 -10.64 -10.95
CA LYS A 210 23.16 -11.04 -10.22
C LYS A 210 23.33 -12.56 -10.28
N PRO A 211 24.39 -13.07 -10.94
CA PRO A 211 24.61 -14.51 -11.05
C PRO A 211 24.62 -15.21 -9.69
N GLY A 212 23.80 -16.27 -9.57
CA GLY A 212 23.67 -17.05 -8.33
C GLY A 212 22.71 -16.47 -7.29
N TYR A 213 22.28 -15.21 -7.44
CA TYR A 213 21.17 -14.66 -6.67
C TYR A 213 19.87 -14.79 -7.46
N ASP A 214 19.90 -14.55 -8.76
CA ASP A 214 18.75 -14.71 -9.66
C ASP A 214 18.95 -15.94 -10.55
N PRO A 215 18.59 -17.16 -10.08
CA PRO A 215 18.70 -18.32 -10.94
C PRO A 215 17.79 -18.14 -12.16
N PRO A 216 18.23 -18.55 -13.37
CA PRO A 216 17.43 -18.45 -14.57
C PRO A 216 16.04 -19.05 -14.39
N ALA A 217 15.04 -18.50 -15.08
CA ALA A 217 13.70 -19.06 -15.07
C ALA A 217 13.74 -20.55 -15.47
N GLY A 218 13.24 -21.42 -14.58
CA GLY A 218 13.26 -22.88 -14.76
C GLY A 218 14.49 -23.60 -14.22
N SER A 219 15.42 -22.91 -13.56
CA SER A 219 16.53 -23.54 -12.84
C SER A 219 16.08 -24.08 -11.48
N ASP A 220 16.55 -25.29 -11.14
CA ASP A 220 16.38 -25.91 -9.81
C ASP A 220 17.34 -25.34 -8.75
N ALA A 221 18.23 -24.42 -9.13
CA ALA A 221 19.16 -23.81 -8.19
C ALA A 221 18.40 -23.01 -7.11
N PRO A 222 18.73 -23.19 -5.83
CA PRO A 222 18.05 -22.48 -4.76
C PRO A 222 18.27 -20.97 -4.92
N LYS A 223 17.17 -20.20 -4.83
CA LYS A 223 17.24 -18.74 -4.84
C LYS A 223 18.03 -18.25 -3.64
N ARG A 224 19.13 -17.54 -3.88
CA ARG A 224 19.91 -16.88 -2.83
C ARG A 224 19.39 -15.46 -2.63
N TYR A 225 19.24 -15.08 -1.36
CA TYR A 225 18.91 -13.71 -0.96
C TYR A 225 20.17 -13.02 -0.44
N ALA A 226 20.26 -11.71 -0.64
CA ALA A 226 21.35 -10.90 -0.13
C ALA A 226 21.32 -10.87 1.40
N SER A 227 22.49 -10.89 2.01
CA SER A 227 22.71 -10.87 3.46
C SER A 227 23.09 -9.48 3.96
N ASP A 228 23.14 -9.28 5.28
CA ASP A 228 23.66 -8.04 5.87
C ASP A 228 25.11 -7.80 5.47
N ALA A 229 25.89 -8.87 5.31
CA ALA A 229 27.27 -8.79 4.81
C ALA A 229 27.31 -8.29 3.35
N ASP A 230 26.35 -8.70 2.52
CA ASP A 230 26.22 -8.20 1.16
C ASP A 230 25.86 -6.71 1.17
N MET A 231 24.86 -6.31 1.98
CA MET A 231 24.47 -4.90 2.17
C MET A 231 25.60 -4.03 2.72
N ALA A 232 26.49 -4.57 3.55
CA ALA A 232 27.65 -3.84 4.03
C ALA A 232 28.75 -3.70 2.96
N ARG A 233 28.90 -4.71 2.09
CA ARG A 233 30.03 -4.81 1.14
C ARG A 233 29.75 -4.19 -0.21
N TYR A 234 28.54 -4.35 -0.73
CA TYR A 234 28.16 -3.95 -2.09
C TYR A 234 26.98 -2.96 -2.20
N PRO A 235 26.65 -2.14 -1.17
CA PRO A 235 25.44 -1.32 -1.23
C PRO A 235 25.56 -0.27 -2.32
N LEU A 236 24.44 0.10 -2.94
CA LEU A 236 24.38 1.21 -3.90
C LEU A 236 24.97 2.50 -3.32
N CYS A 237 24.65 2.82 -2.06
CA CYS A 237 25.13 4.04 -1.41
C CYS A 237 26.66 4.19 -1.43
N ARG A 238 27.42 3.07 -1.37
CA ARG A 238 28.88 3.09 -1.39
C ARG A 238 29.46 3.63 -2.70
N TYR A 239 28.67 3.67 -3.77
CA TYR A 239 29.06 4.14 -5.10
C TYR A 239 28.63 5.59 -5.37
N LEU A 240 27.97 6.26 -4.43
CA LEU A 240 27.65 7.68 -4.58
C LEU A 240 28.90 8.55 -4.51
N ASP A 241 28.99 9.56 -5.36
CA ASP A 241 29.98 10.64 -5.25
C ASP A 241 29.87 11.39 -3.92
N ALA A 242 30.83 12.28 -3.62
CA ALA A 242 30.86 12.99 -2.33
C ALA A 242 29.61 13.85 -2.10
N GLU A 243 29.03 14.38 -3.18
CA GLU A 243 27.84 15.20 -3.20
C GLU A 243 26.53 14.38 -3.11
N GLY A 244 26.57 13.09 -3.42
CA GLY A 244 25.43 12.18 -3.43
C GLY A 244 24.53 12.31 -4.67
N LEU A 245 25.03 12.95 -5.74
CA LEU A 245 24.28 13.28 -6.95
C LEU A 245 24.47 12.26 -8.08
N GLN A 246 25.58 11.52 -8.08
CA GLN A 246 25.93 10.57 -9.15
C GLN A 246 26.45 9.25 -8.61
N LEU A 247 26.29 8.19 -9.40
CA LEU A 247 26.94 6.89 -9.16
C LEU A 247 28.27 6.84 -9.90
N MET A 248 29.31 6.42 -9.19
CA MET A 248 30.65 6.25 -9.71
C MET A 248 30.90 4.78 -10.08
N ASP A 249 31.88 4.52 -10.95
CA ASP A 249 32.25 3.14 -11.32
C ASP A 249 32.97 2.40 -10.19
N ALA A 250 33.65 3.14 -9.30
CA ALA A 250 34.36 2.63 -8.16
C ALA A 250 33.67 3.03 -6.85
N PRO A 251 33.77 2.21 -5.79
CA PRO A 251 33.37 2.61 -4.45
C PRO A 251 34.02 3.92 -3.99
N GLN A 252 33.20 4.80 -3.42
CA GLN A 252 33.62 6.05 -2.80
C GLN A 252 33.64 5.97 -1.27
N ASP A 253 32.86 5.06 -0.68
CA ASP A 253 32.79 4.83 0.78
C ASP A 253 32.41 6.08 1.60
N VAL A 254 31.73 7.05 0.99
CA VAL A 254 31.22 8.26 1.65
C VAL A 254 29.84 8.04 2.25
N TRP A 255 28.96 7.37 1.50
CA TRP A 255 27.57 7.15 1.89
C TRP A 255 27.29 5.68 2.18
N ARG A 256 26.35 5.44 3.09
CA ARG A 256 25.89 4.10 3.47
C ARG A 256 24.38 4.06 3.58
N MET A 257 23.83 2.84 3.64
CA MET A 257 22.44 2.66 4.04
C MET A 257 22.27 2.99 5.53
N PRO A 258 21.16 3.62 5.93
CA PRO A 258 20.84 3.85 7.33
C PRO A 258 20.30 2.57 7.99
N SER A 259 20.56 2.44 9.28
CA SER A 259 19.94 1.42 10.13
C SER A 259 18.47 1.71 10.44
N VAL A 260 17.76 0.72 10.99
CA VAL A 260 16.38 0.90 11.49
C VAL A 260 16.33 1.98 12.56
N ASP A 261 17.28 1.98 13.49
CA ASP A 261 17.33 2.96 14.59
C ASP A 261 17.61 4.38 14.07
N GLU A 262 18.50 4.54 13.09
CA GLU A 262 18.78 5.85 12.49
C GLU A 262 17.59 6.42 11.73
N LEU A 263 16.86 5.58 10.97
CA LEU A 263 15.62 5.98 10.32
C LEU A 263 14.58 6.42 11.36
N ALA A 264 14.36 5.59 12.39
CA ALA A 264 13.44 5.89 13.48
C ALA A 264 13.77 7.24 14.14
N ARG A 265 15.03 7.44 14.56
CA ARG A 265 15.49 8.66 15.21
C ARG A 265 15.48 9.89 14.33
N SER A 266 15.37 9.74 13.01
CA SER A 266 15.33 10.84 12.05
C SER A 266 13.92 11.23 11.62
N LEU A 267 12.88 10.51 12.10
CA LEU A 267 11.49 10.86 11.83
C LEU A 267 11.14 12.23 12.41
N VAL A 268 10.26 12.95 11.71
CA VAL A 268 9.93 14.35 11.99
C VAL A 268 8.43 14.59 11.99
N ARG A 269 8.04 15.67 12.68
CA ARG A 269 6.70 16.24 12.67
C ARG A 269 6.80 17.76 12.84
N GLN A 270 6.18 18.50 11.93
CA GLN A 270 6.15 19.95 11.86
C GLN A 270 7.56 20.57 11.89
N GLY A 271 8.47 20.04 11.07
CA GLY A 271 9.85 20.51 10.94
C GLY A 271 10.72 20.27 12.19
N ARG A 272 10.26 19.45 13.14
CA ARG A 272 11.00 19.08 14.35
C ARG A 272 11.16 17.57 14.43
N ASN A 273 12.23 17.11 15.06
CA ASN A 273 12.40 15.69 15.36
C ASN A 273 11.22 15.16 16.19
N ALA A 274 10.76 13.95 15.87
CA ALA A 274 9.62 13.31 16.54
C ALA A 274 9.99 12.56 17.83
N GLY A 275 11.28 12.45 18.16
CA GLY A 275 11.77 11.77 19.37
C GLY A 275 11.66 10.24 19.32
N CYS A 276 11.45 9.67 18.13
CA CYS A 276 11.16 8.25 17.98
C CYS A 276 12.34 7.34 18.35
N ARG A 277 12.02 6.19 18.96
CA ARG A 277 12.96 5.15 19.39
C ARG A 277 12.52 3.78 18.92
N TRP A 278 13.46 3.03 18.34
CA TRP A 278 13.23 1.64 17.97
C TRP A 278 13.35 0.72 19.19
N GLN A 279 12.36 -0.16 19.36
CA GLN A 279 12.26 -1.07 20.52
C GLN A 279 12.42 -2.56 20.12
N GLY A 280 12.68 -2.85 18.84
CA GLY A 280 12.79 -4.22 18.34
C GLY A 280 11.45 -4.90 18.00
N GLU A 281 10.31 -4.20 18.15
CA GLU A 281 8.97 -4.78 17.94
C GLU A 281 8.36 -4.46 16.57
N LEU A 282 8.18 -5.49 15.74
CA LEU A 282 7.53 -5.34 14.44
C LEU A 282 6.05 -4.95 14.57
N ARG A 283 5.57 -4.11 13.64
CA ARG A 283 4.15 -3.72 13.50
C ARG A 283 3.57 -2.96 14.68
N THR A 284 4.40 -2.58 15.65
CA THR A 284 4.05 -1.67 16.73
C THR A 284 4.53 -0.25 16.36
N PRO A 285 3.74 0.80 16.64
CA PRO A 285 4.22 2.16 16.54
C PRO A 285 5.47 2.38 17.42
N LEU A 286 6.44 3.12 16.90
CA LEU A 286 7.62 3.55 17.62
C LEU A 286 7.22 4.37 18.85
N ALA A 287 8.04 4.30 19.91
CA ALA A 287 7.91 5.20 21.04
C ALA A 287 8.45 6.56 20.62
N CYS A 288 7.55 7.49 20.32
CA CYS A 288 7.85 8.84 19.88
C CYS A 288 7.25 9.85 20.85
N ASP A 289 7.90 11.00 21.02
CA ASP A 289 7.33 12.13 21.74
C ASP A 289 6.14 12.74 20.99
N ARG A 290 6.13 12.58 19.65
CA ARG A 290 5.08 13.03 18.73
C ARG A 290 4.90 12.02 17.62
N GLU A 291 3.66 11.84 17.15
CA GLU A 291 3.41 10.99 15.98
C GLU A 291 4.10 11.60 14.74
N PRO A 292 5.07 10.90 14.11
CA PRO A 292 5.75 11.40 12.94
C PRO A 292 4.84 11.37 11.71
N ASP A 293 5.16 12.17 10.70
CA ASP A 293 4.46 12.15 9.42
C ASP A 293 5.44 12.26 8.26
N LYS A 294 4.92 12.10 7.03
CA LYS A 294 5.66 12.25 5.79
C LYS A 294 5.95 13.72 5.53
N GLU A 295 7.05 14.21 6.10
CA GLU A 295 7.45 15.62 6.04
C GLU A 295 8.97 15.78 5.80
N SER A 296 9.34 16.95 5.27
CA SER A 296 10.73 17.40 5.21
C SER A 296 11.32 17.51 6.62
N PRO A 297 12.64 17.27 6.80
CA PRO A 297 13.64 17.04 5.77
C PRO A 297 13.82 15.60 5.31
N LEU A 298 13.26 14.60 5.99
CA LEU A 298 13.54 13.18 5.69
C LEU A 298 12.76 12.67 4.47
N TRP A 299 11.49 13.08 4.36
CA TRP A 299 10.58 12.65 3.31
C TRP A 299 10.31 13.75 2.30
N ALA A 300 10.15 13.37 1.03
CA ALA A 300 9.56 14.24 0.01
C ALA A 300 8.04 13.99 0.01
N THR A 301 7.25 14.99 0.36
CA THR A 301 5.81 14.80 0.58
C THR A 301 5.05 14.61 -0.74
N ASP A 302 5.65 15.08 -1.82
CA ASP A 302 5.17 15.03 -3.20
C ASP A 302 5.62 13.80 -3.99
N GLN A 303 6.39 12.89 -3.38
CA GLN A 303 6.81 11.62 -3.99
C GLN A 303 5.97 10.44 -3.47
N PRO A 304 5.92 9.27 -4.15
CA PRO A 304 5.10 8.14 -3.71
C PRO A 304 5.65 7.37 -2.50
N ALA A 305 6.96 7.48 -2.22
CA ALA A 305 7.60 6.70 -1.16
C ALA A 305 7.00 7.01 0.22
N ILE A 306 6.62 5.97 0.95
CA ILE A 306 6.11 6.04 2.33
C ILE A 306 6.79 5.03 3.26
N TYR A 307 7.67 4.20 2.71
CA TYR A 307 8.51 3.24 3.41
C TYR A 307 9.95 3.44 2.95
N TYR A 308 10.89 3.48 3.89
CA TYR A 308 12.32 3.45 3.58
C TYR A 308 12.94 2.14 4.05
N TRP A 309 13.70 1.51 3.17
CA TRP A 309 14.54 0.37 3.50
C TRP A 309 15.59 0.75 4.53
N ALA A 310 15.79 -0.13 5.51
CA ALA A 310 16.92 -0.09 6.42
C ALA A 310 18.04 -1.03 5.95
N ALA A 311 19.25 -0.85 6.47
CA ALA A 311 20.42 -1.66 6.13
C ALA A 311 20.27 -3.11 6.61
N GLU A 312 19.47 -3.37 7.63
CA GLU A 312 19.35 -4.68 8.27
C GLU A 312 18.33 -5.58 7.55
N SER A 313 18.69 -6.86 7.42
CA SER A 313 17.75 -7.91 7.07
C SER A 313 17.03 -8.47 8.30
N TYR A 314 15.85 -9.06 8.07
CA TYR A 314 15.09 -9.72 9.11
C TYR A 314 15.41 -11.21 9.12
N LEU A 315 16.10 -11.66 10.16
CA LEU A 315 16.56 -13.04 10.34
C LEU A 315 15.93 -13.63 11.61
N PRO A 316 14.61 -13.93 11.60
CA PRO A 316 13.97 -14.58 12.72
C PRO A 316 14.66 -15.92 12.99
N ARG A 317 14.79 -16.26 14.28
CA ARG A 317 15.37 -17.52 14.73
C ARG A 317 14.31 -18.37 15.42
N ASP A 318 14.41 -19.69 15.27
CA ASP A 318 13.62 -20.63 16.07
C ASP A 318 14.19 -20.79 17.49
N ASP A 319 13.57 -21.69 18.27
CA ASP A 319 13.97 -21.99 19.65
C ASP A 319 15.39 -22.60 19.76
N PHE A 320 15.95 -23.07 18.65
CA PHE A 320 17.31 -23.62 18.56
C PHE A 320 18.34 -22.60 18.05
N GLY A 321 17.89 -21.38 17.72
CA GLY A 321 18.73 -20.32 17.19
C GLY A 321 18.98 -20.40 15.68
N GLU A 322 18.30 -21.28 14.95
CA GLU A 322 18.45 -21.40 13.50
C GLU A 322 17.62 -20.35 12.76
N ILE A 323 18.15 -19.82 11.65
CA ILE A 323 17.43 -18.83 10.84
C ILE A 323 16.32 -19.53 10.07
N ILE A 324 15.06 -19.17 10.36
CA ILE A 324 13.89 -19.77 9.71
C ILE A 324 13.49 -19.06 8.40
N ASP A 325 13.95 -17.82 8.20
CA ASP A 325 13.63 -17.02 7.03
C ASP A 325 14.72 -15.98 6.78
N SER A 326 15.30 -15.99 5.59
CA SER A 326 16.30 -15.00 5.15
C SER A 326 15.80 -14.12 4.00
N THR A 327 14.52 -14.24 3.64
CA THR A 327 13.93 -13.61 2.46
C THR A 327 13.46 -12.18 2.69
N ARG A 328 13.48 -11.71 3.95
CA ARG A 328 12.88 -10.43 4.35
C ARG A 328 13.89 -9.41 4.86
N ALA A 329 13.56 -8.14 4.69
CA ALA A 329 14.32 -7.02 5.23
C ALA A 329 13.41 -5.99 5.90
N TYR A 330 14.01 -5.18 6.78
CA TYR A 330 13.32 -4.15 7.53
C TYR A 330 13.06 -2.92 6.67
N TYR A 331 11.91 -2.29 6.90
CA TYR A 331 11.61 -0.94 6.46
C TYR A 331 10.95 -0.14 7.57
N VAL A 332 11.10 1.17 7.49
CA VAL A 332 10.47 2.15 8.39
C VAL A 332 9.46 2.96 7.59
N SER A 333 8.23 3.03 8.10
CA SER A 333 7.16 3.86 7.53
C SER A 333 7.21 5.29 8.07
N PHE A 334 6.72 6.25 7.30
CA PHE A 334 6.71 7.66 7.71
C PHE A 334 5.94 7.93 9.00
N ASN A 335 4.93 7.12 9.32
CA ASN A 335 4.13 7.22 10.54
C ASN A 335 4.73 6.43 11.71
N GLY A 336 5.99 6.04 11.60
CA GLY A 336 6.76 5.46 12.69
C GLY A 336 6.35 4.03 13.03
N VAL A 337 6.02 3.21 12.03
CA VAL A 337 5.93 1.75 12.19
C VAL A 337 7.10 1.10 11.49
N VAL A 338 7.75 0.16 12.17
CA VAL A 338 8.79 -0.70 11.57
C VAL A 338 8.16 -2.04 11.24
N ASN A 339 8.44 -2.55 10.05
CA ASN A 339 7.91 -3.84 9.60
C ASN A 339 8.91 -4.48 8.63
N VAL A 340 8.56 -5.67 8.15
CA VAL A 340 9.41 -6.46 7.27
C VAL A 340 8.64 -6.93 6.06
N THR A 341 9.30 -6.99 4.91
CA THR A 341 8.74 -7.57 3.69
C THR A 341 9.85 -8.22 2.86
N SER A 342 9.48 -8.89 1.78
CA SER A 342 10.43 -9.58 0.90
C SER A 342 11.52 -8.62 0.39
N LYS A 343 12.78 -9.06 0.41
CA LYS A 343 13.96 -8.32 -0.08
C LYS A 343 13.88 -8.00 -1.57
N ARG A 344 13.19 -8.84 -2.34
CA ARG A 344 12.90 -8.65 -3.78
C ARG A 344 11.60 -7.91 -4.02
N GLY A 345 10.81 -7.76 -2.96
CA GLY A 345 9.60 -6.96 -2.99
C GLY A 345 9.95 -5.48 -3.02
N GLY A 346 8.94 -4.69 -3.29
CA GLY A 346 9.07 -3.24 -3.41
C GLY A 346 7.96 -2.78 -4.32
N ASN A 347 6.84 -2.38 -3.73
CA ASN A 347 5.88 -1.60 -4.50
C ASN A 347 6.49 -0.21 -4.77
N PRO A 348 5.91 0.62 -5.65
CA PRO A 348 6.34 1.99 -5.87
C PRO A 348 6.29 2.91 -4.63
N ARG A 349 6.05 2.38 -3.44
CA ARG A 349 6.01 3.09 -2.17
C ARG A 349 7.20 2.77 -1.27
N HIS A 350 7.97 1.73 -1.59
CA HIS A 350 9.24 1.45 -0.95
C HIS A 350 10.34 2.22 -1.67
N GLY A 351 11.04 3.03 -0.91
CA GLY A 351 12.20 3.77 -1.36
C GLY A 351 13.36 3.56 -0.39
N TYR A 352 14.34 4.44 -0.49
CA TYR A 352 15.51 4.45 0.36
C TYR A 352 16.11 5.85 0.35
N ARG A 353 16.95 6.14 1.34
CA ARG A 353 17.76 7.34 1.36
C ARG A 353 19.09 7.04 2.04
N CYS A 354 20.18 7.27 1.34
CA CYS A 354 21.52 7.05 1.86
C CYS A 354 21.88 8.12 2.90
N VAL A 355 22.78 7.79 3.81
CA VAL A 355 23.26 8.67 4.87
C VAL A 355 24.78 8.66 4.96
N ARG A 356 25.33 9.72 5.53
CA ARG A 356 26.72 9.79 5.97
C ARG A 356 26.84 10.56 7.27
N GLU A 357 27.98 10.41 7.93
CA GLU A 357 28.35 11.26 9.05
C GLU A 357 28.63 12.71 8.56
N PRO A 358 28.44 13.73 9.42
CA PRO A 358 28.52 15.15 9.04
C PRO A 358 29.80 15.61 8.36
#